data_AF-A0A540X6A9-F1
#
_entry.id   AF-A0A540X6A9-F1
#
_cell.length_a   1.000
_cell.length_b   1.000
_cell.length_c   1.000
_cell.angle_alpha   90.00
_cell.angle_beta   90.00
_cell.angle_gamma   90.00
#
_symmetry.space_group_name_H-M   'P 1'
#
loop_
_entity.id
_entity.type
_entity.pdbx_description
1 polymer ?
#
loop_
_entity_poly.entity_id
_entity_poly.type
_entity_poly.pdbx_seq_one_letter_code
_entity_poly.pdbx_strand_id
1 'polypeptide(L)'
;MTSWRLETLAVHADLLQQRGDPRGELMALDLNPTPEDRGWRHRRQALLAEWLGEPLAVRAGNLVQHGFIHALRDDRFHPPGLLDSPLGTFVRRYTVRGDEQALARLASRPRPWLVQLTFIPSGPGVQVSDTVRDALIAATPHLQELHLLGARPPFDAFPHPSVRHVSVGQEHLPARRNTLAVPEGVEVRGCPHAEGRRGPWVEDAEVELALDAVHEQPDCGRLQESYDGFFTEAGSLAALLARLRSAGLVTMDGPLVRLTTAGRVQRNLEPLRSPRLPAAQLDFGRWFLWAEARRRTGEHDQVLIGSLRSHLPWLEQCLSRVPLDKRVQDTLVSYRRFLIDTLVPADEHEVRAFDSPDALAEAVETLLELEDLDLGFIHQEDPFAEEALLPLEAALDSTRAPRQALFHLVWGS
;
A
#
# COMPACT_ATOMS: atom_id res chain seq x y z
N MET A 1 -9.50 0.07 15.12
CA MET A 1 -8.17 -0.18 15.68
C MET A 1 -7.85 0.83 16.76
N THR A 2 -7.64 0.42 18.02
CA THR A 2 -6.95 1.28 18.99
C THR A 2 -5.48 1.37 18.56
N SER A 3 -5.16 2.36 17.72
CA SER A 3 -3.77 2.82 17.61
C SER A 3 -3.31 3.13 19.03
N TRP A 4 -2.19 2.53 19.43
CA TRP A 4 -1.64 2.86 20.72
C TRP A 4 -1.23 4.32 20.63
N ARG A 5 -1.89 5.18 21.42
CA ARG A 5 -1.43 6.55 21.56
C ARG A 5 -0.03 6.49 22.15
N LEU A 6 0.87 7.34 21.65
CA LEU A 6 2.27 7.38 22.11
C LEU A 6 2.35 7.52 23.63
N GLU A 7 1.42 8.27 24.24
CA GLU A 7 1.24 8.39 25.68
C GLU A 7 1.03 7.05 26.40
N THR A 8 0.22 6.14 25.83
CA THR A 8 -0.01 4.81 26.42
C THR A 8 1.24 3.94 26.33
N LEU A 9 2.01 4.06 25.24
CA LEU A 9 3.29 3.35 25.10
C LEU A 9 4.32 3.88 26.10
N ALA A 10 4.38 5.18 26.34
CA ALA A 10 5.29 5.79 27.33
C ALA A 10 4.99 5.27 28.75
N VAL A 11 3.72 5.28 29.18
CA VAL A 11 3.33 4.74 30.49
C VAL A 11 3.64 3.25 30.60
N HIS A 12 3.46 2.48 29.51
CA HIS A 12 3.80 1.06 29.50
C HIS A 12 5.32 0.83 29.58
N ALA A 13 6.10 1.67 28.90
CA ALA A 13 7.56 1.65 28.96
C ALA A 13 8.06 1.85 30.39
N ASP A 14 7.54 2.87 31.09
CA ASP A 14 7.86 3.15 32.49
C ASP A 14 7.54 1.96 33.40
N LEU A 15 6.37 1.34 33.23
CA LEU A 15 5.95 0.18 34.01
C LEU A 15 6.88 -1.03 33.78
N LEU A 16 7.34 -1.24 32.55
CA LEU A 16 8.29 -2.31 32.22
C LEU A 16 9.68 -2.03 32.81
N GLN A 17 10.16 -0.79 32.74
CA GLN A 17 11.42 -0.40 33.37
C GLN A 17 11.40 -0.59 34.88
N GLN A 18 10.31 -0.22 35.55
CA GLN A 18 10.13 -0.44 37.00
C GLN A 18 10.20 -1.92 37.38
N ARG A 19 9.88 -2.83 36.45
CA ARG A 19 9.96 -4.28 36.62
C ARG A 19 11.30 -4.87 36.22
N GLY A 20 12.25 -4.05 35.75
CA GLY A 20 13.53 -4.50 35.23
C GLY A 20 13.43 -5.24 33.89
N ASP A 21 12.36 -5.01 33.12
CA ASP A 21 12.20 -5.60 31.80
C ASP A 21 12.90 -4.72 30.75
N PRO A 22 13.92 -5.22 30.02
CA PRO A 22 14.69 -4.42 29.05
C PRO A 22 13.84 -3.82 27.93
N ARG A 23 12.64 -4.37 27.68
CA ARG A 23 11.68 -3.83 26.71
C ARG A 23 11.22 -2.42 27.09
N GLY A 24 11.16 -2.10 28.37
CA GLY A 24 10.74 -0.76 28.82
C GLY A 24 11.72 0.31 28.38
N GLU A 25 13.02 0.07 28.48
CA GLU A 25 14.03 1.00 27.98
C GLU A 25 14.08 1.01 26.45
N LEU A 26 13.95 -0.15 25.81
CA LEU A 26 13.86 -0.25 24.36
C LEU A 26 12.68 0.55 23.80
N MET A 27 11.51 0.50 24.46
CA MET A 27 10.34 1.29 24.10
C MET A 27 10.60 2.80 24.25
N ALA A 28 11.18 3.23 25.38
CA ALA A 28 11.50 4.64 25.59
C ALA A 28 12.48 5.17 24.54
N LEU A 29 13.46 4.34 24.15
CA LEU A 29 14.44 4.65 23.12
C LEU A 29 13.84 4.68 21.71
N ASP A 30 12.88 3.80 21.40
CA ASP A 30 12.17 3.77 20.12
C ASP A 30 11.12 4.89 19.98
N LEU A 31 10.60 5.44 21.10
CA LEU A 31 9.65 6.57 21.09
C LEU A 31 10.29 7.90 20.66
N ASN A 32 11.60 8.06 20.82
CA ASN A 32 12.38 9.22 20.37
C ASN A 32 13.58 8.75 19.53
N PRO A 33 13.36 8.23 18.31
CA PRO A 33 14.40 7.54 17.57
C PRO A 33 15.46 8.51 17.03
N THR A 34 16.74 8.19 17.24
CA THR A 34 17.89 8.90 16.64
C THR A 34 18.79 7.92 15.88
N PRO A 35 18.32 7.32 14.77
CA PRO A 35 19.01 6.20 14.11
C PRO A 35 20.39 6.56 13.54
N GLU A 36 20.62 7.84 13.23
CA GLU A 36 21.93 8.33 12.79
C GLU A 36 22.98 8.31 13.91
N ASP A 37 22.53 8.47 15.16
CA ASP A 37 23.41 8.44 16.33
C ASP A 37 23.93 7.01 16.56
N ARG A 38 25.25 6.89 16.57
CA ARG A 38 25.95 5.63 16.85
C ARG A 38 25.68 5.16 18.29
N GLY A 39 25.55 6.08 19.25
CA GLY A 39 25.25 5.79 20.65
C GLY A 39 23.87 5.13 20.79
N TRP A 40 22.85 5.70 20.13
CA TRP A 40 21.51 5.14 20.06
C TRP A 40 21.52 3.72 19.48
N ARG A 41 22.18 3.50 18.34
CA ARG A 41 22.27 2.16 17.70
C ARG A 41 22.92 1.13 18.61
N HIS A 42 24.02 1.49 19.27
CA HIS A 42 24.69 0.58 20.22
C HIS A 42 23.81 0.29 21.43
N ARG A 43 23.16 1.30 22.02
CA ARG A 43 22.28 1.08 23.19
C ARG A 43 21.08 0.21 22.82
N ARG A 44 20.46 0.48 21.68
CA ARG A 44 19.35 -0.32 21.15
C ARG A 44 19.74 -1.78 20.95
N GLN A 45 20.88 -2.03 20.29
CA GLN A 45 21.38 -3.38 20.06
C GLN A 45 21.67 -4.11 21.38
N ALA A 46 22.26 -3.42 22.37
CA ALA A 46 22.52 -4.00 23.69
C ALA A 46 21.22 -4.40 24.41
N LEU A 47 20.19 -3.56 24.37
CA LEU A 47 18.87 -3.87 24.97
C LEU A 47 18.19 -5.06 24.27
N LEU A 48 18.30 -5.13 22.93
CA LEU A 48 17.80 -6.27 22.17
C LEU A 48 18.57 -7.55 22.52
N ALA A 49 19.89 -7.50 22.65
CA ALA A 49 20.72 -8.63 23.04
C ALA A 49 20.43 -9.09 24.47
N GLU A 50 20.22 -8.16 25.40
CA GLU A 50 19.83 -8.45 26.79
C GLU A 50 18.46 -9.13 26.85
N TRP A 51 17.49 -8.66 26.08
CA TRP A 51 16.15 -9.23 26.05
C TRP A 51 16.07 -10.58 25.32
N LEU A 52 16.70 -10.69 24.16
CA LEU A 52 16.47 -11.78 23.20
C LEU A 52 17.62 -12.79 23.12
N GLY A 53 18.78 -12.43 23.67
CA GLY A 53 20.06 -13.05 23.36
C GLY A 53 20.65 -12.54 22.04
N GLU A 54 21.98 -12.53 21.97
CA GLU A 54 22.75 -12.04 20.81
C GLU A 54 22.29 -12.62 19.46
N PRO A 55 22.06 -13.95 19.32
CA PRO A 55 21.71 -14.52 18.02
C PRO A 55 20.36 -14.01 17.47
N LEU A 56 19.36 -13.82 18.34
CA LEU A 56 18.05 -13.30 17.95
C LEU A 56 18.08 -11.80 17.71
N ALA A 57 18.83 -11.06 18.53
CA ALA A 57 19.00 -9.61 18.38
C ALA A 57 19.63 -9.26 17.02
N VAL A 58 20.70 -9.94 16.62
CA VAL A 58 21.35 -9.72 15.31
C VAL A 58 20.42 -10.06 14.15
N ARG A 59 19.66 -11.16 14.26
CA ARG A 59 18.87 -11.70 13.15
C ARG A 59 17.52 -11.00 12.95
N ALA A 60 16.91 -10.50 14.02
CA ALA A 60 15.53 -9.99 14.01
C ALA A 60 15.35 -8.65 14.73
N GLY A 61 16.42 -8.03 15.24
CA GLY A 61 16.34 -6.77 15.98
C GLY A 61 15.79 -5.59 15.17
N ASN A 62 15.88 -5.64 13.85
CA ASN A 62 15.28 -4.66 12.93
C ASN A 62 13.76 -4.83 12.76
N LEU A 63 13.19 -5.99 13.11
CA LEU A 63 11.74 -6.25 13.05
C LEU A 63 11.03 -5.80 14.33
N VAL A 64 11.79 -5.65 15.41
CA VAL A 64 11.29 -5.17 16.69
C VAL A 64 11.19 -3.66 16.65
N GLN A 65 10.04 -3.12 17.04
CA GLN A 65 9.85 -1.71 17.32
C GLN A 65 8.95 -1.57 18.54
N HIS A 66 9.33 -0.69 19.47
CA HIS A 66 8.64 -0.50 20.74
C HIS A 66 8.45 -1.83 21.50
N GLY A 67 9.42 -2.75 21.45
CA GLY A 67 9.32 -4.06 22.10
C GLY A 67 8.29 -5.03 21.50
N PHE A 68 7.80 -4.78 20.29
CA PHE A 68 6.88 -5.66 19.56
C PHE A 68 7.37 -5.95 18.14
N ILE A 69 6.87 -7.05 17.55
CA ILE A 69 6.95 -7.27 16.10
C ILE A 69 5.59 -6.85 15.51
N HIS A 70 5.57 -5.74 14.78
CA HIS A 70 4.31 -5.20 14.26
C HIS A 70 3.69 -6.06 13.16
N ALA A 71 4.51 -6.71 12.34
CA ALA A 71 4.08 -7.65 11.33
C ALA A 71 5.15 -8.74 11.16
N LEU A 72 4.72 -9.99 11.22
CA LEU A 72 5.54 -11.16 10.92
C LEU A 72 4.84 -11.99 9.84
N ARG A 73 5.59 -12.56 8.93
CA ARG A 73 5.05 -13.46 7.90
C ARG A 73 5.78 -14.80 7.94
N ASP A 74 5.04 -15.87 7.71
CA ASP A 74 5.59 -17.22 7.51
C ASP A 74 6.08 -17.36 6.05
N ASP A 75 7.10 -16.58 5.71
CA ASP A 75 7.69 -16.54 4.37
C ASP A 75 9.22 -16.44 4.45
N ARG A 76 9.86 -16.46 3.27
CA ARG A 76 11.32 -16.37 3.14
C ARG A 76 11.91 -15.02 3.55
N PHE A 77 11.09 -14.00 3.76
CA PHE A 77 11.56 -12.63 4.04
C PHE A 77 11.82 -12.41 5.53
N HIS A 78 11.20 -13.20 6.40
CA HIS A 78 11.45 -13.16 7.83
C HIS A 78 12.34 -14.35 8.24
N PRO A 79 13.24 -14.16 9.22
CA PRO A 79 14.03 -15.25 9.73
C PRO A 79 13.16 -16.43 10.21
N PRO A 80 13.52 -17.68 9.85
CA PRO A 80 12.74 -18.85 10.23
C PRO A 80 12.77 -19.07 11.75
N GLY A 81 11.67 -19.62 12.28
CA GLY A 81 11.55 -19.97 13.70
C GLY A 81 11.34 -18.79 14.66
N LEU A 82 11.12 -17.56 14.16
CA LEU A 82 10.83 -16.42 15.03
C LEU A 82 9.54 -16.59 15.83
N LEU A 83 8.51 -17.19 15.21
CA LEU A 83 7.25 -17.48 15.90
C LEU A 83 7.46 -18.47 17.07
N ASP A 84 8.40 -19.40 16.93
CA ASP A 84 8.72 -20.41 17.94
C ASP A 84 9.74 -19.91 18.99
N SER A 85 10.29 -18.71 18.78
CA SER A 85 11.17 -18.05 19.74
C SER A 85 10.38 -17.25 20.79
N PRO A 86 11.04 -16.76 21.86
CA PRO A 86 10.39 -15.86 22.83
C PRO A 86 9.74 -14.62 22.19
N LEU A 87 10.29 -14.12 21.07
CA LEU A 87 9.72 -13.00 20.31
C LEU A 87 8.32 -13.28 19.78
N GLY A 88 8.01 -14.53 19.48
CA GLY A 88 6.71 -14.92 18.94
C GLY A 88 5.54 -14.56 19.85
N THR A 89 5.79 -14.35 21.15
CA THR A 89 4.77 -13.88 22.11
C THR A 89 4.33 -12.44 21.81
N PHE A 90 5.24 -11.62 21.29
CA PHE A 90 5.09 -10.16 21.10
C PHE A 90 4.77 -9.76 19.65
N VAL A 91 4.34 -10.72 18.83
CA VAL A 91 3.89 -10.48 17.46
C VAL A 91 2.48 -9.90 17.50
N ARG A 92 2.27 -8.74 16.85
CA ARG A 92 0.96 -8.07 16.78
C ARG A 92 0.14 -8.46 15.56
N ARG A 93 0.79 -8.70 14.43
CA ARG A 93 0.16 -9.17 13.20
C ARG A 93 0.95 -10.35 12.66
N TYR A 94 0.26 -11.42 12.31
CA TYR A 94 0.90 -12.59 11.75
C TYR A 94 0.19 -13.04 10.47
N THR A 95 0.95 -13.23 9.41
CA THR A 95 0.48 -13.89 8.19
C THR A 95 1.07 -15.29 8.15
N VAL A 96 0.21 -16.29 8.09
CA VAL A 96 0.61 -17.69 7.97
C VAL A 96 0.05 -18.27 6.68
N ARG A 97 0.91 -18.96 5.94
CA ARG A 97 0.52 -19.73 4.75
C ARG A 97 0.70 -21.21 5.06
N GLY A 98 -0.30 -22.02 4.75
CA GLY A 98 -0.19 -23.46 4.96
C GLY A 98 -1.52 -24.13 5.20
N ASP A 99 -1.48 -25.20 5.98
CA ASP A 99 -2.61 -26.04 6.33
C ASP A 99 -2.90 -25.93 7.84
N GLU A 100 -3.64 -26.90 8.37
CA GLU A 100 -3.94 -27.02 9.78
C GLU A 100 -2.67 -27.09 10.66
N GLN A 101 -1.58 -27.70 10.20
CA GLN A 101 -0.36 -27.83 11.01
C GLN A 101 0.29 -26.47 11.26
N ALA A 102 0.21 -25.56 10.28
CA ALA A 102 0.73 -24.20 10.42
C ALA A 102 -0.02 -23.42 11.50
N LEU A 103 -1.35 -23.56 11.56
CA LEU A 103 -2.18 -22.98 12.62
C LEU A 103 -2.01 -23.67 13.97
N ALA A 104 -1.84 -24.99 13.99
CA ALA A 104 -1.52 -25.74 15.20
C ALA A 104 -0.19 -25.28 15.81
N ARG A 105 0.83 -25.00 14.98
CA ARG A 105 2.11 -24.41 15.44
C ARG A 105 1.89 -23.02 16.05
N LEU A 106 1.07 -22.17 15.43
CA LEU A 106 0.73 -20.86 15.99
C LEU A 106 0.03 -20.99 17.35
N ALA A 107 -0.93 -21.90 17.46
CA ALA A 107 -1.74 -22.18 18.64
C ALA A 107 -0.98 -22.91 19.77
N SER A 108 0.19 -23.49 19.48
CA SER A 108 0.99 -24.25 20.46
C SER A 108 1.51 -23.43 21.63
N ARG A 109 1.44 -22.09 21.55
CA ARG A 109 1.88 -21.16 22.61
C ARG A 109 0.95 -19.96 22.73
N PRO A 110 0.79 -19.37 23.92
CA PRO A 110 0.04 -18.13 24.09
C PRO A 110 0.62 -16.97 23.26
N ARG A 111 -0.28 -16.24 22.60
CA ARG A 111 -0.04 -15.06 21.73
C ARG A 111 -0.89 -13.88 22.20
N PRO A 112 -0.67 -13.38 23.43
CA PRO A 112 -1.52 -12.32 24.01
C PRO A 112 -1.44 -11.00 23.24
N TRP A 113 -0.39 -10.77 22.45
CA TRP A 113 -0.24 -9.51 21.73
C TRP A 113 -0.74 -9.57 20.27
N LEU A 114 -1.15 -10.75 19.78
CA LEU A 114 -1.62 -10.92 18.42
C LEU A 114 -3.03 -10.32 18.28
N VAL A 115 -3.12 -9.22 17.53
CA VAL A 115 -4.38 -8.50 17.28
C VAL A 115 -4.96 -8.80 15.91
N GLN A 116 -4.13 -9.28 14.97
CA GLN A 116 -4.54 -9.58 13.61
C GLN A 116 -3.87 -10.87 13.12
N LEU A 117 -4.66 -11.76 12.52
CA LEU A 117 -4.20 -12.98 11.90
C LEU A 117 -4.67 -13.04 10.46
N THR A 118 -3.73 -13.26 9.54
CA THR A 118 -4.04 -13.56 8.15
C THR A 118 -3.65 -14.99 7.85
N PHE A 119 -4.61 -15.82 7.48
CA PHE A 119 -4.38 -17.20 7.07
C PHE A 119 -4.61 -17.35 5.57
N ILE A 120 -3.59 -17.89 4.90
CA ILE A 120 -3.59 -18.18 3.46
C ILE A 120 -3.49 -19.70 3.30
N PRO A 121 -4.59 -20.41 3.05
CA PRO A 121 -4.56 -21.85 2.87
C PRO A 121 -3.63 -22.26 1.71
N SER A 122 -2.93 -23.39 1.87
CA SER A 122 -2.09 -23.97 0.82
C SER A 122 -2.89 -24.54 -0.36
N GLY A 123 -4.21 -24.73 -0.20
CA GLY A 123 -5.11 -25.18 -1.25
C GLY A 123 -6.60 -25.03 -0.90
N PRO A 124 -7.51 -25.25 -1.88
CA PRO A 124 -8.94 -24.98 -1.75
C PRO A 124 -9.69 -25.96 -0.82
N GLY A 125 -9.06 -27.08 -0.47
CA GLY A 125 -9.63 -28.13 0.39
C GLY A 125 -9.12 -28.11 1.83
N VAL A 126 -8.31 -27.12 2.21
CA VAL A 126 -7.81 -27.03 3.59
C VAL A 126 -8.99 -26.79 4.53
N GLN A 127 -9.13 -27.68 5.49
CA GLN A 127 -10.08 -27.60 6.60
C GLN A 127 -9.27 -27.68 7.90
N VAL A 128 -9.68 -26.92 8.90
CA VAL A 128 -9.05 -26.86 10.21
C VAL A 128 -10.00 -27.46 11.21
N SER A 129 -9.54 -28.46 11.97
CA SER A 129 -10.40 -29.11 12.95
C SER A 129 -10.84 -28.15 14.06
N ASP A 130 -11.96 -28.47 14.69
CA ASP A 130 -12.45 -27.77 15.88
C ASP A 130 -11.38 -27.73 16.99
N THR A 131 -10.55 -28.78 17.11
CA THR A 131 -9.48 -28.84 18.11
C THR A 131 -8.42 -27.76 17.87
N VAL A 132 -7.95 -27.59 16.63
CA VAL A 132 -6.95 -26.56 16.31
C VAL A 132 -7.57 -25.16 16.35
N ARG A 133 -8.83 -25.01 15.92
CA ARG A 133 -9.59 -23.77 16.07
C ARG A 133 -9.66 -23.33 17.53
N ASP A 134 -10.11 -24.21 18.42
CA ASP A 134 -10.33 -23.88 19.82
C ASP A 134 -9.00 -23.57 20.53
N ALA A 135 -7.93 -24.32 20.18
CA ALA A 135 -6.57 -24.01 20.63
C ALA A 135 -6.10 -22.64 20.13
N LEU A 136 -6.38 -22.28 18.88
CA LEU A 136 -6.03 -20.98 18.31
C LEU A 136 -6.77 -19.84 19.03
N ILE A 137 -8.07 -20.01 19.32
CA ILE A 137 -8.87 -19.05 20.09
C ILE A 137 -8.26 -18.86 21.49
N ALA A 138 -7.94 -19.95 22.18
CA ALA A 138 -7.33 -19.88 23.51
C ALA A 138 -5.94 -19.21 23.48
N ALA A 139 -5.16 -19.47 22.43
CA ALA A 139 -3.83 -18.89 22.26
C ALA A 139 -3.87 -17.39 21.94
N THR A 140 -4.96 -16.85 21.37
CA THR A 140 -4.98 -15.49 20.80
C THR A 140 -6.03 -14.58 21.46
N PRO A 141 -6.04 -14.41 22.80
CA PRO A 141 -7.16 -13.78 23.53
C PRO A 141 -7.50 -12.34 23.10
N HIS A 142 -6.55 -11.64 22.47
CA HIS A 142 -6.69 -10.27 21.98
C HIS A 142 -6.80 -10.16 20.45
N LEU A 143 -7.07 -11.26 19.74
CA LEU A 143 -7.33 -11.24 18.30
C LEU A 143 -8.60 -10.45 18.00
N GLN A 144 -8.47 -9.40 17.19
CA GLN A 144 -9.55 -8.49 16.80
C GLN A 144 -9.95 -8.67 15.34
N GLU A 145 -8.97 -9.02 14.49
CA GLU A 145 -9.12 -9.09 13.04
C GLU A 145 -8.62 -10.45 12.53
N LEU A 146 -9.47 -11.16 11.78
CA LEU A 146 -9.14 -12.42 11.14
C LEU A 146 -9.36 -12.30 9.63
N HIS A 147 -8.32 -12.56 8.85
CA HIS A 147 -8.39 -12.59 7.39
C HIS A 147 -8.18 -14.03 6.90
N LEU A 148 -9.17 -14.56 6.19
CA LEU A 148 -9.18 -15.92 5.64
C LEU A 148 -9.11 -15.80 4.12
N LEU A 149 -7.90 -15.93 3.56
CA LEU A 149 -7.62 -15.65 2.16
C LEU A 149 -7.52 -16.96 1.36
N GLY A 150 -8.65 -17.50 0.92
CA GLY A 150 -8.69 -18.68 0.05
C GLY A 150 -10.13 -19.01 -0.38
N ALA A 151 -10.30 -19.78 -1.46
CA ALA A 151 -11.60 -20.01 -2.10
C ALA A 151 -12.74 -20.47 -1.16
N ARG A 152 -12.40 -21.13 -0.04
CA ARG A 152 -13.36 -21.54 1.00
C ARG A 152 -12.83 -21.17 2.39
N PRO A 153 -13.71 -20.79 3.33
CA PRO A 153 -13.33 -20.68 4.73
C PRO A 153 -12.74 -22.00 5.23
N PRO A 154 -11.61 -21.97 5.94
CA PRO A 154 -11.00 -23.17 6.50
C PRO A 154 -11.68 -23.64 7.80
N PHE A 155 -12.70 -22.91 8.28
CA PHE A 155 -13.47 -23.22 9.47
C PHE A 155 -14.96 -23.21 9.13
N ASP A 156 -15.74 -24.10 9.75
CA ASP A 156 -17.20 -24.03 9.72
C ASP A 156 -17.73 -22.93 10.66
N ALA A 157 -17.07 -22.72 11.79
CA ALA A 157 -17.37 -21.68 12.77
C ALA A 157 -16.09 -21.11 13.38
N PHE A 158 -16.08 -19.83 13.77
CA PHE A 158 -14.96 -19.22 14.50
C PHE A 158 -15.45 -18.34 15.66
N PRO A 159 -15.87 -18.93 16.80
CA PRO A 159 -16.52 -18.22 17.90
C PRO A 159 -15.52 -17.49 18.82
N HIS A 160 -14.68 -16.62 18.26
CA HIS A 160 -13.67 -15.90 19.03
C HIS A 160 -14.24 -14.67 19.76
N PRO A 161 -14.12 -14.54 21.10
CA PRO A 161 -14.81 -13.52 21.89
C PRO A 161 -14.38 -12.07 21.58
N SER A 162 -13.10 -11.89 21.23
CA SER A 162 -12.51 -10.58 20.93
C SER A 162 -12.54 -10.21 19.45
N VAL A 163 -12.85 -11.15 18.54
CA VAL A 163 -12.85 -10.84 17.11
C VAL A 163 -14.03 -9.92 16.83
N ARG A 164 -13.77 -8.89 16.04
CA ARG A 164 -14.76 -7.88 15.63
C ARG A 164 -14.92 -7.83 14.12
N HIS A 165 -13.86 -8.16 13.38
CA HIS A 165 -13.88 -8.18 11.93
C HIS A 165 -13.35 -9.51 11.42
N VAL A 166 -14.11 -10.15 10.55
CA VAL A 166 -13.66 -11.30 9.78
C VAL A 166 -13.71 -10.92 8.31
N SER A 167 -12.58 -10.99 7.62
CA SER A 167 -12.55 -10.84 6.18
C SER A 167 -12.38 -12.20 5.53
N VAL A 168 -13.32 -12.58 4.66
CA VAL A 168 -13.25 -13.84 3.91
C VAL A 168 -12.98 -13.50 2.46
N GLY A 169 -11.90 -14.06 1.92
CA GLY A 169 -11.65 -13.99 0.50
C GLY A 169 -12.44 -15.06 -0.23
N GLN A 170 -13.29 -14.71 -1.19
CA GLN A 170 -13.91 -15.68 -2.09
C GLN A 170 -13.52 -15.35 -3.54
N GLU A 171 -12.73 -16.21 -4.16
CA GLU A 171 -12.50 -16.22 -5.61
C GLU A 171 -13.80 -16.57 -6.33
N HIS A 172 -14.69 -15.59 -6.55
CA HIS A 172 -15.89 -15.69 -7.41
C HIS A 172 -17.20 -16.13 -6.74
N LEU A 173 -17.40 -15.91 -5.44
CA LEU A 173 -18.73 -16.10 -4.85
C LEU A 173 -19.23 -14.80 -4.20
N PRO A 174 -20.48 -14.37 -4.49
CA PRO A 174 -21.10 -13.30 -3.73
C PRO A 174 -21.19 -13.73 -2.27
N ALA A 175 -20.92 -12.79 -1.34
CA ALA A 175 -20.87 -12.97 0.11
C ALA A 175 -22.04 -13.78 0.73
N ARG A 176 -23.16 -13.92 0.00
CA ARG A 176 -24.34 -14.73 0.34
C ARG A 176 -24.09 -16.24 0.43
N ARG A 177 -22.92 -16.77 0.08
CA ARG A 177 -22.55 -18.20 0.26
C ARG A 177 -21.37 -18.42 1.22
N ASN A 178 -21.09 -17.48 2.12
CA ASN A 178 -20.15 -17.75 3.19
C ASN A 178 -20.78 -18.75 4.18
N THR A 179 -20.15 -19.92 4.36
CA THR A 179 -20.58 -20.95 5.30
C THR A 179 -20.03 -20.74 6.70
N LEU A 180 -19.13 -19.76 6.89
CA LEU A 180 -18.50 -19.49 8.18
C LEU A 180 -19.51 -18.88 9.17
N ALA A 181 -19.81 -19.61 10.25
CA ALA A 181 -20.56 -19.08 11.37
C ALA A 181 -19.65 -18.22 12.28
N VAL A 182 -20.04 -16.96 12.52
CA VAL A 182 -19.38 -16.04 13.45
C VAL A 182 -20.36 -15.58 14.53
N PRO A 183 -19.89 -15.17 15.72
CA PRO A 183 -20.75 -14.60 16.77
C PRO A 183 -21.53 -13.38 16.32
N GLU A 184 -22.67 -13.12 16.97
CA GLU A 184 -23.46 -11.91 16.76
C GLU A 184 -22.61 -10.64 17.03
N GLY A 185 -22.76 -9.63 16.18
CA GLY A 185 -22.01 -8.38 16.26
C GLY A 185 -20.59 -8.42 15.63
N VAL A 186 -20.15 -9.56 15.09
CA VAL A 186 -18.95 -9.64 14.27
C VAL A 186 -19.25 -9.19 12.85
N GLU A 187 -18.51 -8.22 12.35
CA GLU A 187 -18.63 -7.74 10.98
C GLU A 187 -17.90 -8.70 10.03
N VAL A 188 -18.67 -9.36 9.16
CA VAL A 188 -18.12 -10.19 8.08
C VAL A 188 -17.99 -9.33 6.83
N ARG A 189 -16.75 -9.06 6.44
CA ARG A 189 -16.44 -8.35 5.19
C ARG A 189 -16.07 -9.37 4.12
N GLY A 190 -16.65 -9.22 2.94
CA GLY A 190 -15.98 -9.76 1.76
C GLY A 190 -14.64 -9.05 1.65
N CYS A 191 -13.55 -9.78 1.47
CA CYS A 191 -12.34 -9.14 0.97
C CYS A 191 -12.61 -8.80 -0.50
N PRO A 192 -12.75 -7.52 -0.90
CA PRO A 192 -12.77 -7.17 -2.34
C PRO A 192 -11.49 -7.68 -3.04
N HIS A 193 -10.45 -7.96 -2.27
CA HIS A 193 -9.15 -8.50 -2.70
C HIS A 193 -9.11 -10.02 -2.92
N ALA A 194 -10.26 -10.66 -3.04
CA ALA A 194 -10.34 -12.10 -3.26
C ALA A 194 -10.90 -12.50 -4.61
N GLU A 195 -11.07 -11.54 -5.53
CA GLU A 195 -11.26 -11.80 -6.96
C GLU A 195 -9.99 -12.36 -7.63
N GLY A 196 -9.27 -13.29 -6.99
CA GLY A 196 -7.98 -13.80 -7.50
C GLY A 196 -6.87 -12.73 -7.55
N ARG A 197 -7.13 -11.51 -7.09
CA ARG A 197 -6.19 -10.39 -7.08
C ARG A 197 -5.97 -9.93 -5.65
N ARG A 198 -4.89 -10.42 -5.06
CA ARG A 198 -4.42 -9.99 -3.74
C ARG A 198 -4.22 -8.46 -3.74
N GLY A 199 -4.74 -7.74 -2.75
CA GLY A 199 -4.44 -6.30 -2.63
C GLY A 199 -2.94 -6.05 -2.44
N PRO A 200 -2.43 -4.87 -2.82
CA PRO A 200 -1.76 -4.65 -4.09
C PRO A 200 -0.52 -5.55 -4.25
N TRP A 201 -0.69 -6.81 -4.70
CA TRP A 201 0.49 -7.56 -5.15
C TRP A 201 0.77 -7.12 -6.58
N VAL A 202 2.01 -6.68 -6.78
CA VAL A 202 2.61 -6.60 -8.10
C VAL A 202 2.93 -8.04 -8.47
N GLU A 203 2.45 -8.52 -9.63
CA GLU A 203 2.73 -9.89 -10.08
C GLU A 203 4.25 -10.10 -10.19
N ASP A 204 4.78 -11.31 -10.02
CA ASP A 204 6.24 -11.51 -10.08
C ASP A 204 6.80 -11.00 -11.43
N ALA A 205 6.06 -11.20 -12.52
CA ALA A 205 6.38 -10.66 -13.84
C ALA A 205 6.31 -9.12 -13.91
N GLU A 206 5.30 -8.51 -13.27
CA GLU A 206 5.20 -7.05 -13.14
C GLU A 206 6.31 -6.49 -12.25
N VAL A 207 6.70 -7.18 -11.16
CA VAL A 207 7.76 -6.77 -10.23
C VAL A 207 9.08 -6.77 -10.96
N GLU A 208 9.35 -7.82 -11.73
CA GLU A 208 10.59 -7.94 -12.48
C GLU A 208 10.74 -6.83 -13.50
N LEU A 209 9.72 -6.65 -14.35
CA LEU A 209 9.71 -5.59 -15.35
C LEU A 209 9.78 -4.20 -14.70
N ALA A 210 8.98 -3.95 -13.67
CA ALA A 210 8.88 -2.64 -13.06
C ALA A 210 10.11 -2.26 -12.23
N LEU A 211 10.73 -3.21 -11.51
CA LEU A 211 11.96 -2.92 -10.78
C LEU A 211 13.15 -2.68 -11.72
N ASP A 212 13.20 -3.38 -12.85
CA ASP A 212 14.20 -3.12 -13.89
C ASP A 212 13.96 -1.77 -14.57
N ALA A 213 12.72 -1.48 -14.97
CA ALA A 213 12.33 -0.21 -15.55
C ALA A 213 12.68 0.95 -14.61
N VAL A 214 12.25 0.92 -13.33
CA VAL A 214 12.52 1.96 -12.33
C VAL A 214 14.03 2.15 -12.09
N HIS A 215 14.82 1.09 -12.19
CA HIS A 215 16.27 1.21 -12.04
C HIS A 215 16.93 1.90 -13.25
N GLU A 216 16.48 1.59 -14.46
CA GLU A 216 17.02 2.17 -15.69
C GLU A 216 16.56 3.61 -15.89
N GLN A 217 15.30 3.88 -15.57
CA GLN A 217 14.64 5.16 -15.76
C GLN A 217 13.93 5.53 -14.47
N PRO A 218 14.57 6.30 -13.58
CA PRO A 218 13.94 6.72 -12.34
C PRO A 218 12.85 7.77 -12.57
N ASP A 219 12.83 8.46 -13.72
CA ASP A 219 11.81 9.46 -14.03
C ASP A 219 10.48 8.81 -14.45
N CYS A 220 9.38 9.12 -13.74
CA CYS A 220 8.04 8.58 -14.01
C CYS A 220 7.57 8.84 -15.44
N GLY A 221 7.96 9.98 -16.02
CA GLY A 221 7.56 10.34 -17.36
C GLY A 221 8.24 9.48 -18.42
N ARG A 222 9.57 9.31 -18.28
CA ARG A 222 10.32 8.38 -19.13
C ARG A 222 9.85 6.94 -18.97
N LEU A 223 9.55 6.53 -17.74
CA LEU A 223 8.98 5.22 -17.44
C LEU A 223 7.68 5.00 -18.19
N GLN A 224 6.77 5.98 -18.15
CA GLN A 224 5.50 5.87 -18.88
C GLN A 224 5.77 5.79 -20.38
N GLU A 225 6.60 6.67 -20.94
CA GLU A 225 6.90 6.65 -22.37
C GLU A 225 7.49 5.33 -22.86
N SER A 226 8.41 4.77 -22.09
CA SER A 226 9.15 3.58 -22.47
C SER A 226 8.38 2.29 -22.18
N TYR A 227 7.51 2.29 -21.16
CA TYR A 227 6.94 1.08 -20.60
C TYR A 227 5.41 1.05 -20.44
N ASP A 228 4.66 2.13 -20.72
CA ASP A 228 3.19 2.18 -20.54
C ASP A 228 2.47 1.06 -21.31
N GLY A 229 2.93 0.77 -22.53
CA GLY A 229 2.39 -0.33 -23.34
C GLY A 229 2.61 -1.72 -22.75
N PHE A 230 3.56 -1.89 -21.82
CA PHE A 230 3.79 -3.14 -21.08
C PHE A 230 3.06 -3.19 -19.74
N PHE A 231 2.59 -2.04 -19.24
CA PHE A 231 1.86 -1.92 -17.97
C PHE A 231 0.35 -1.75 -18.15
N THR A 232 -0.16 -1.81 -19.38
CA THR A 232 -1.60 -1.77 -19.68
C THR A 232 -2.36 -2.94 -19.05
N GLU A 233 -1.76 -4.14 -18.98
CA GLU A 233 -2.36 -5.28 -18.27
C GLU A 233 -2.42 -5.06 -16.75
N ALA A 234 -1.52 -4.20 -16.23
CA ALA A 234 -1.38 -3.83 -14.83
C ALA A 234 -2.33 -2.69 -14.39
N GLY A 235 -3.17 -2.20 -15.32
CA GLY A 235 -4.02 -1.01 -15.18
C GLY A 235 -3.30 0.24 -15.71
N SER A 236 -2.45 0.84 -14.88
CA SER A 236 -1.65 2.02 -15.24
C SER A 236 -0.30 2.02 -14.52
N LEU A 237 0.68 2.76 -15.06
CA LEU A 237 1.98 2.95 -14.38
C LEU A 237 1.80 3.57 -12.99
N ALA A 238 0.90 4.55 -12.85
CA ALA A 238 0.64 5.21 -11.57
C ALA A 238 0.12 4.21 -10.52
N ALA A 239 -0.83 3.36 -10.91
CA ALA A 239 -1.33 2.29 -10.05
C ALA A 239 -0.20 1.34 -9.64
N LEU A 240 0.59 0.86 -10.61
CA LEU A 240 1.73 -0.02 -10.37
C LEU A 240 2.78 0.58 -9.42
N LEU A 241 3.15 1.86 -9.61
CA LEU A 241 4.09 2.56 -8.73
C LEU A 241 3.54 2.72 -7.31
N ALA A 242 2.24 2.99 -7.16
CA ALA A 242 1.57 3.00 -5.86
C ALA A 242 1.62 1.62 -5.19
N ARG A 243 1.40 0.54 -5.96
CA ARG A 243 1.53 -0.85 -5.47
C ARG A 243 2.96 -1.14 -5.00
N LEU A 244 3.98 -0.85 -5.82
CA LEU A 244 5.40 -1.04 -5.47
C LEU A 244 5.81 -0.21 -4.24
N ARG A 245 5.30 1.03 -4.11
CA ARG A 245 5.56 1.90 -2.96
C ARG A 245 4.97 1.31 -1.69
N SER A 246 3.72 0.85 -1.75
CA SER A 246 3.05 0.20 -0.62
C SER A 246 3.73 -1.11 -0.19
N ALA A 247 4.36 -1.82 -1.15
CA ALA A 247 5.18 -3.00 -0.91
C ALA A 247 6.58 -2.66 -0.35
N GLY A 248 6.93 -1.38 -0.23
CA GLY A 248 8.24 -0.94 0.26
C GLY A 248 9.38 -1.24 -0.71
N LEU A 249 9.07 -1.49 -1.99
CA LEU A 249 10.07 -1.81 -3.02
C LEU A 249 10.62 -0.54 -3.70
N VAL A 250 9.81 0.53 -3.73
CA VAL A 250 10.21 1.84 -4.27
C VAL A 250 9.83 2.98 -3.32
N THR A 251 10.53 4.09 -3.45
CA THR A 251 10.21 5.40 -2.86
C THR A 251 10.05 6.42 -3.98
N MET A 252 9.22 7.44 -3.78
CA MET A 252 8.98 8.50 -4.75
C MET A 252 9.35 9.86 -4.15
N ASP A 253 9.97 10.72 -4.95
CA ASP A 253 10.34 12.10 -4.62
C ASP A 253 10.05 12.97 -5.86
N GLY A 254 8.83 13.53 -5.92
CA GLY A 254 8.29 14.13 -7.14
C GLY A 254 8.29 13.12 -8.30
N PRO A 255 8.74 13.49 -9.52
CA PRO A 255 8.76 12.60 -10.67
C PRO A 255 9.77 11.45 -10.56
N LEU A 256 10.65 11.47 -9.54
CA LEU A 256 11.71 10.49 -9.41
C LEU A 256 11.27 9.31 -8.52
N VAL A 257 11.24 8.12 -9.10
CA VAL A 257 11.09 6.83 -8.42
C VAL A 257 12.47 6.24 -8.18
N ARG A 258 12.72 5.76 -6.96
CA ARG A 258 13.96 5.07 -6.60
C ARG A 258 13.66 3.73 -5.97
N LEU A 259 14.45 2.71 -6.33
CA LEU A 259 14.40 1.42 -5.62
C LEU A 259 14.84 1.59 -4.17
N THR A 260 14.11 0.99 -3.25
CA THR A 260 14.58 0.80 -1.87
C THR A 260 15.67 -0.27 -1.82
N THR A 261 16.26 -0.49 -0.64
CA THR A 261 17.16 -1.63 -0.45
C THR A 261 16.45 -2.97 -0.73
N ALA A 262 15.17 -3.09 -0.34
CA ALA A 262 14.38 -4.29 -0.64
C ALA A 262 14.14 -4.45 -2.14
N GLY A 263 13.78 -3.37 -2.86
CA GLY A 263 13.63 -3.39 -4.32
C GLY A 263 14.92 -3.77 -5.05
N ARG A 264 16.08 -3.23 -4.64
CA ARG A 264 17.39 -3.60 -5.20
C ARG A 264 17.75 -5.06 -4.97
N VAL A 265 17.51 -5.57 -3.76
CA VAL A 265 17.76 -7.00 -3.46
C VAL A 265 16.85 -7.86 -4.32
N GLN A 266 15.54 -7.59 -4.34
CA GLN A 266 14.56 -8.35 -5.12
C GLN A 266 14.92 -8.37 -6.62
N ARG A 267 15.35 -7.24 -7.18
CA ARG A 267 15.83 -7.14 -8.56
C ARG A 267 17.06 -8.02 -8.84
N ASN A 268 17.97 -8.17 -7.88
CA ASN A 268 19.25 -8.85 -8.09
C ASN A 268 19.22 -10.36 -7.76
N LEU A 269 18.06 -10.91 -7.36
CA LEU A 269 17.95 -12.31 -6.90
C LEU A 269 18.04 -13.36 -8.02
N GLU A 270 17.97 -12.99 -9.30
CA GLU A 270 18.02 -13.97 -10.41
C GLU A 270 19.24 -13.81 -11.34
N PRO A 271 20.17 -14.79 -11.35
CA PRO A 271 21.39 -14.74 -12.17
C PRO A 271 21.22 -15.16 -13.65
N LEU A 272 20.01 -15.43 -14.14
CA LEU A 272 19.76 -15.99 -15.50
C LEU A 272 18.66 -15.26 -16.27
N ARG A 273 18.71 -13.92 -16.32
CA ARG A 273 17.73 -13.14 -17.06
C ARG A 273 18.01 -13.16 -18.57
N SER A 274 16.94 -13.37 -19.35
CA SER A 274 16.97 -13.15 -20.80
C SER A 274 17.34 -11.70 -21.12
N PRO A 275 18.12 -11.43 -22.18
CA PRO A 275 18.42 -10.06 -22.61
C PRO A 275 17.15 -9.27 -22.90
N ARG A 276 17.12 -8.02 -22.42
CA ARG A 276 15.95 -7.13 -22.42
C ARG A 276 15.50 -6.75 -23.84
N LEU A 277 14.18 -6.52 -24.00
CA LEU A 277 13.65 -5.69 -25.08
C LEU A 277 14.12 -4.24 -24.81
N PRO A 278 14.75 -3.54 -25.76
CA PRO A 278 15.14 -2.16 -25.57
C PRO A 278 13.90 -1.28 -25.39
N ALA A 279 13.97 -0.31 -24.47
CA ALA A 279 12.97 0.74 -24.32
C ALA A 279 12.68 1.38 -25.70
N ALA A 280 11.41 1.58 -26.02
CA ALA A 280 11.04 2.33 -27.20
C ALA A 280 11.55 3.77 -27.04
N GLN A 281 12.56 4.18 -27.81
CA GLN A 281 13.01 5.58 -27.85
C GLN A 281 11.91 6.41 -28.52
N LEU A 282 11.14 7.14 -27.71
CA LEU A 282 10.21 8.15 -28.16
C LEU A 282 10.73 9.52 -27.70
N ASP A 283 11.23 10.32 -28.63
CA ASP A 283 11.87 11.63 -28.38
C ASP A 283 10.87 12.76 -28.14
N PHE A 284 10.04 12.70 -27.08
CA PHE A 284 9.22 13.86 -26.70
C PHE A 284 8.96 13.91 -25.20
N GLY A 285 9.48 14.94 -24.52
CA GLY A 285 9.13 15.22 -23.13
C GLY A 285 7.64 15.52 -22.95
N ARG A 286 7.10 15.15 -21.79
CA ARG A 286 5.67 15.25 -21.46
C ARG A 286 5.45 15.97 -20.15
N TRP A 287 4.36 16.73 -20.06
CA TRP A 287 3.88 17.30 -18.80
C TRP A 287 3.05 16.29 -18.02
N PHE A 288 3.35 16.15 -16.74
CA PHE A 288 2.64 15.29 -15.79
C PHE A 288 1.99 16.13 -14.71
N LEU A 289 0.75 15.76 -14.37
CA LEU A 289 0.02 16.36 -13.26
C LEU A 289 0.23 15.55 -11.99
N TRP A 290 0.70 16.22 -10.95
CA TRP A 290 0.93 15.68 -9.62
C TRP A 290 0.04 16.37 -8.61
N ALA A 291 -0.42 15.62 -7.61
CA ALA A 291 -1.11 16.17 -6.46
C ALA A 291 -0.31 15.86 -5.19
N GLU A 292 -0.13 16.86 -4.35
CA GLU A 292 0.45 16.73 -3.03
C GLU A 292 -0.61 17.09 -1.99
N ALA A 293 -1.04 16.10 -1.21
CA ALA A 293 -2.02 16.30 -0.16
C ALA A 293 -1.38 16.17 1.21
N ARG A 294 -1.63 17.16 2.07
CA ARG A 294 -1.12 17.15 3.45
C ARG A 294 -2.02 16.30 4.35
N ARG A 295 -1.50 15.20 4.91
CA ARG A 295 -2.20 14.40 5.93
C ARG A 295 -2.37 15.19 7.23
N ARG A 296 -3.38 14.81 8.03
CA ARG A 296 -3.58 15.36 9.40
C ARG A 296 -2.36 15.16 10.31
N THR A 297 -1.54 14.15 10.01
CA THR A 297 -0.29 13.83 10.71
C THR A 297 0.88 14.76 10.34
N GLY A 298 0.71 15.66 9.36
CA GLY A 298 1.76 16.51 8.84
C GLY A 298 2.63 15.87 7.75
N GLU A 299 2.40 14.60 7.43
CA GLU A 299 3.02 13.91 6.29
C GLU A 299 2.37 14.36 4.97
N HIS A 300 3.14 14.37 3.89
CA HIS A 300 2.66 14.74 2.56
C HIS A 300 2.52 13.47 1.71
N ASP A 301 1.34 13.24 1.14
CA ASP A 301 1.14 12.20 0.13
C ASP A 301 1.25 12.85 -1.25
N GLN A 302 2.21 12.37 -2.04
CA GLN A 302 2.30 12.70 -3.46
C GLN A 302 1.64 11.59 -4.28
N VAL A 303 0.81 12.01 -5.24
CA VAL A 303 0.05 11.17 -6.16
C VAL A 303 0.28 11.67 -7.57
N LEU A 304 0.69 10.77 -8.48
CA LEU A 304 0.72 11.03 -9.91
C LEU A 304 -0.68 10.81 -10.47
N ILE A 305 -1.26 11.85 -11.10
CA ILE A 305 -2.59 11.77 -11.71
C ILE A 305 -2.48 11.20 -13.14
N GLY A 306 -1.56 11.72 -13.95
CA GLY A 306 -1.38 11.24 -15.31
C GLY A 306 -0.60 12.20 -16.22
N SER A 307 -0.44 11.80 -17.48
CA SER A 307 0.15 12.66 -18.52
C SER A 307 -0.93 13.58 -19.09
N LEU A 308 -0.68 14.89 -19.10
CA LEU A 308 -1.62 15.85 -19.66
C LEU A 308 -1.93 15.62 -21.15
N ARG A 309 -1.04 14.95 -21.89
CA ARG A 309 -1.23 14.67 -23.33
C ARG A 309 -2.37 13.67 -23.57
N SER A 310 -2.59 12.70 -22.69
CA SER A 310 -3.69 11.75 -22.85
C SER A 310 -5.07 12.39 -22.60
N HIS A 311 -5.11 13.56 -21.96
CA HIS A 311 -6.36 14.25 -21.68
C HIS A 311 -6.91 14.97 -22.93
N LEU A 312 -6.06 15.38 -23.88
CA LEU A 312 -6.51 16.12 -25.07
C LEU A 312 -7.47 15.32 -25.97
N PRO A 313 -7.17 14.09 -26.40
CA PRO A 313 -8.10 13.29 -27.20
C PRO A 313 -9.43 13.03 -26.47
N TRP A 314 -9.36 12.78 -25.16
CA TRP A 314 -10.55 12.58 -24.33
C TRP A 314 -11.43 13.85 -24.27
N LEU A 315 -10.85 15.03 -24.08
CA LEU A 315 -11.59 16.30 -24.11
C LEU A 315 -12.25 16.57 -25.46
N GLU A 316 -11.54 16.28 -26.56
CA GLU A 316 -12.09 16.41 -27.90
C GLU A 316 -13.27 15.46 -28.11
N GLN A 317 -13.17 14.24 -27.60
CA GLN A 317 -14.27 13.29 -27.61
C GLN A 317 -15.47 13.78 -26.80
N CYS A 318 -15.25 14.30 -25.58
CA CYS A 318 -16.31 14.88 -24.74
C CYS A 318 -17.02 16.04 -25.46
N LEU A 319 -16.25 17.01 -25.96
CA LEU A 319 -16.78 18.19 -26.65
C LEU A 319 -17.52 17.87 -27.95
N SER A 320 -17.19 16.75 -28.61
CA SER A 320 -17.88 16.29 -29.83
C SER A 320 -19.27 15.70 -29.56
N ARG A 321 -19.58 15.33 -28.31
CA ARG A 321 -20.82 14.67 -27.91
C ARG A 321 -21.85 15.71 -27.45
N VAL A 322 -22.53 16.30 -28.41
CA VAL A 322 -23.64 17.26 -28.17
C VAL A 322 -24.95 16.50 -27.89
N PRO A 323 -25.84 16.98 -26.99
CA PRO A 323 -25.74 18.22 -26.21
C PRO A 323 -25.14 18.02 -24.81
N LEU A 324 -24.14 18.82 -24.49
CA LEU A 324 -23.66 19.04 -23.13
C LEU A 324 -24.39 20.22 -22.49
N ASP A 325 -24.49 20.22 -21.16
CA ASP A 325 -24.85 21.43 -20.44
C ASP A 325 -23.84 22.54 -20.75
N LYS A 326 -24.32 23.79 -20.88
CA LYS A 326 -23.47 24.92 -21.26
C LYS A 326 -22.32 25.13 -20.28
N ARG A 327 -22.55 24.97 -18.97
CA ARG A 327 -21.51 25.09 -17.95
C ARG A 327 -20.42 24.04 -18.17
N VAL A 328 -20.82 22.78 -18.36
CA VAL A 328 -19.90 21.66 -18.63
C VAL A 328 -19.10 21.89 -19.90
N GLN A 329 -19.75 22.37 -20.97
CA GLN A 329 -19.08 22.69 -22.22
C GLN A 329 -18.05 23.82 -22.06
N ASP A 330 -18.41 24.92 -21.41
CA ASP A 330 -17.52 26.06 -21.16
C ASP A 330 -16.30 25.64 -20.30
N THR A 331 -16.53 24.78 -19.32
CA THR A 331 -15.52 24.15 -18.47
C THR A 331 -14.55 23.27 -19.29
N LEU A 332 -15.04 22.34 -20.12
CA LEU A 332 -14.22 21.48 -20.97
C LEU A 332 -13.41 22.28 -22.02
N VAL A 333 -14.00 23.33 -22.59
CA VAL A 333 -13.31 24.24 -23.51
C VAL A 333 -12.18 24.98 -22.81
N SER A 334 -12.41 25.45 -21.59
CA SER A 334 -11.40 26.16 -20.79
C SER A 334 -10.23 25.25 -20.43
N TYR A 335 -10.51 24.00 -20.02
CA TYR A 335 -9.46 23.02 -19.73
C TYR A 335 -8.70 22.59 -20.99
N ARG A 336 -9.38 22.39 -22.13
CA ARG A 336 -8.72 22.12 -23.41
C ARG A 336 -7.79 23.26 -23.81
N ARG A 337 -8.24 24.51 -23.66
CA ARG A 337 -7.42 25.69 -23.96
C ARG A 337 -6.20 25.76 -23.06
N PHE A 338 -6.37 25.54 -21.77
CA PHE A 338 -5.27 25.43 -20.81
C PHE A 338 -4.24 24.38 -21.25
N LEU A 339 -4.69 23.17 -21.63
CA LEU A 339 -3.80 22.12 -22.10
C LEU A 339 -3.07 22.52 -23.38
N ILE A 340 -3.73 23.14 -24.35
CA ILE A 340 -3.09 23.60 -25.58
C ILE A 340 -2.05 24.69 -25.26
N ASP A 341 -2.41 25.68 -24.44
CA ASP A 341 -1.54 26.80 -24.08
C ASP A 341 -0.34 26.34 -23.21
N THR A 342 -0.48 25.22 -22.48
CA THR A 342 0.59 24.64 -21.62
C THR A 342 1.46 23.61 -22.35
N LEU A 343 0.86 22.78 -23.22
CA LEU A 343 1.53 21.66 -23.90
C LEU A 343 2.20 22.05 -25.22
N VAL A 344 1.71 23.11 -25.89
CA VAL A 344 2.32 23.62 -27.13
C VAL A 344 3.41 24.62 -26.74
N PRO A 345 4.71 24.33 -26.98
CA PRO A 345 5.79 25.13 -26.44
C PRO A 345 5.77 26.57 -26.96
N ALA A 346 5.89 27.54 -26.05
CA ALA A 346 6.76 28.68 -26.32
C ALA A 346 8.20 28.15 -26.19
N ASP A 347 9.02 28.39 -27.21
CA ASP A 347 10.32 27.80 -27.41
C ASP A 347 11.19 27.72 -26.13
N GLU A 348 11.70 26.51 -25.85
CA GLU A 348 12.83 26.16 -24.98
C GLU A 348 12.71 26.39 -23.45
N HIS A 349 12.55 25.26 -22.75
CA HIS A 349 13.12 24.91 -21.43
C HIS A 349 13.18 25.96 -20.31
N GLU A 350 12.04 26.55 -19.95
CA GLU A 350 11.84 26.97 -18.56
C GLU A 350 10.59 26.31 -17.99
N VAL A 351 10.76 25.56 -16.91
CA VAL A 351 9.67 25.19 -16.01
C VAL A 351 9.13 26.51 -15.45
N ARG A 352 8.13 27.09 -16.12
CA ARG A 352 7.37 28.17 -15.50
C ARG A 352 6.52 27.52 -14.43
N ALA A 353 6.92 27.73 -13.18
CA ALA A 353 5.98 27.60 -12.07
C ALA A 353 4.72 28.37 -12.47
N PHE A 354 3.55 27.77 -12.31
CA PHE A 354 2.31 28.47 -12.58
C PHE A 354 2.27 29.74 -11.73
N ASP A 355 2.36 30.90 -12.36
CA ASP A 355 2.24 32.20 -11.68
C ASP A 355 0.85 32.38 -11.05
N SER A 356 -0.11 31.56 -11.47
CA SER A 356 -1.47 31.50 -10.93
C SER A 356 -1.83 30.07 -10.49
N PRO A 357 -1.64 29.71 -9.22
CA PRO A 357 -2.17 28.45 -8.65
C PRO A 357 -3.69 28.32 -8.80
N ASP A 358 -4.41 29.43 -8.97
CA ASP A 358 -5.86 29.44 -9.14
C ASP A 358 -6.30 28.77 -10.45
N ALA A 359 -5.55 28.92 -11.55
CA ALA A 359 -5.91 28.31 -12.84
C ALA A 359 -5.73 26.79 -12.84
N LEU A 360 -4.73 26.29 -12.12
CA LEU A 360 -4.50 24.85 -11.96
C LEU A 360 -5.52 24.24 -10.99
N ALA A 361 -5.83 24.95 -9.90
CA ALA A 361 -6.88 24.54 -8.98
C ALA A 361 -8.25 24.50 -9.68
N GLU A 362 -8.59 25.52 -10.48
CA GLU A 362 -9.82 25.57 -11.27
C GLU A 362 -9.88 24.44 -12.30
N ALA A 363 -8.75 24.11 -12.95
CA ALA A 363 -8.65 22.97 -13.86
C ALA A 363 -8.84 21.62 -13.16
N VAL A 364 -8.34 21.44 -11.93
CA VAL A 364 -8.55 20.20 -11.18
C VAL A 364 -9.94 20.11 -10.57
N GLU A 365 -10.47 21.21 -10.04
CA GLU A 365 -11.88 21.28 -9.58
C GLU A 365 -12.82 20.95 -10.76
N THR A 366 -12.52 21.47 -11.94
CA THR A 366 -13.18 21.11 -13.20
C THR A 366 -13.11 19.60 -13.49
N LEU A 367 -11.95 18.98 -13.33
CA LEU A 367 -11.79 17.53 -13.56
C LEU A 367 -12.62 16.70 -12.58
N LEU A 368 -12.62 17.07 -11.31
CA LEU A 368 -13.42 16.40 -10.27
C LEU A 368 -14.92 16.60 -10.48
N GLU A 369 -15.37 17.82 -10.85
CA GLU A 369 -16.77 18.07 -11.20
C GLU A 369 -17.23 17.23 -12.40
N LEU A 370 -16.33 16.91 -13.35
CA LEU A 370 -16.64 16.08 -14.53
C LEU A 370 -16.78 14.59 -14.20
N GLU A 371 -16.01 14.09 -13.22
CA GLU A 371 -16.14 12.72 -12.69
C GLU A 371 -17.47 12.56 -11.92
N ASP A 372 -17.79 13.52 -11.04
CA ASP A 372 -19.05 13.55 -10.26
C ASP A 372 -20.30 13.62 -11.14
N LEU A 373 -20.18 14.16 -12.36
CA LEU A 373 -21.27 14.26 -13.30
C LEU A 373 -21.68 12.91 -13.92
N ASP A 374 -21.02 11.80 -13.52
CA ASP A 374 -21.28 10.41 -13.95
C ASP A 374 -21.69 10.38 -15.42
N LEU A 375 -20.75 10.80 -16.27
CA LEU A 375 -20.91 10.79 -17.72
C LEU A 375 -20.95 9.34 -18.19
N GLY A 376 -22.07 8.63 -17.93
CA GLY A 376 -22.39 7.26 -18.33
C GLY A 376 -22.45 7.03 -19.84
N PHE A 377 -21.82 7.92 -20.60
CA PHE A 377 -21.64 7.88 -22.03
C PHE A 377 -20.21 7.46 -22.42
N ILE A 378 -19.19 7.54 -21.56
CA ILE A 378 -17.78 7.37 -21.94
C ILE A 378 -17.21 6.07 -21.35
N HIS A 379 -17.52 4.93 -21.98
CA HIS A 379 -17.05 3.61 -21.52
C HIS A 379 -15.78 3.10 -22.22
N GLN A 380 -15.10 3.91 -23.02
CA GLN A 380 -13.84 3.48 -23.67
C GLN A 380 -12.83 4.62 -23.64
N GLU A 381 -11.72 4.37 -22.94
CA GLU A 381 -10.52 5.22 -22.84
C GLU A 381 -10.71 6.52 -22.05
N ASP A 382 -11.40 6.45 -20.91
CA ASP A 382 -11.32 7.53 -19.93
C ASP A 382 -9.95 7.48 -19.22
N PRO A 383 -9.05 8.49 -19.39
CA PRO A 383 -7.81 8.55 -18.63
C PRO A 383 -8.05 8.70 -17.12
N PHE A 384 -9.30 8.95 -16.73
CA PHE A 384 -9.79 9.13 -15.36
C PHE A 384 -10.67 7.99 -14.87
N ALA A 385 -10.72 6.84 -15.55
CA ALA A 385 -11.45 5.67 -15.06
C ALA A 385 -11.18 5.46 -13.56
N GLU A 386 -12.23 5.19 -12.77
CA GLU A 386 -12.27 5.27 -11.29
C GLU A 386 -10.94 4.89 -10.60
N GLU A 387 -10.25 3.85 -11.06
CA GLU A 387 -8.94 3.41 -10.55
C GLU A 387 -7.82 4.46 -10.54
N ALA A 388 -7.80 5.43 -11.46
CA ALA A 388 -6.78 6.46 -11.58
C ALA A 388 -6.98 7.64 -10.63
N LEU A 389 -8.25 7.94 -10.28
CA LEU A 389 -8.62 9.04 -9.38
C LEU A 389 -8.83 8.60 -7.94
N LEU A 390 -9.10 7.31 -7.68
CA LEU A 390 -9.15 6.74 -6.33
C LEU A 390 -7.94 7.14 -5.44
N PRO A 391 -6.68 7.18 -5.93
CA PRO A 391 -5.55 7.67 -5.15
C PRO A 391 -5.62 9.18 -4.85
N LEU A 392 -6.17 9.98 -5.77
CA LEU A 392 -6.38 11.41 -5.59
C LEU A 392 -7.51 11.67 -4.58
N GLU A 393 -8.64 10.97 -4.70
CA GLU A 393 -9.74 11.03 -3.72
C GLU A 393 -9.29 10.58 -2.33
N ALA A 394 -8.53 9.48 -2.26
CA ALA A 394 -7.95 8.99 -1.01
C ALA A 394 -6.95 9.97 -0.40
N ALA A 395 -6.19 10.69 -1.23
CA ALA A 395 -5.26 11.74 -0.78
C ALA A 395 -5.99 13.01 -0.35
N LEU A 396 -7.05 13.39 -1.07
CA LEU A 396 -7.89 14.54 -0.76
C LEU A 396 -8.71 14.34 0.52
N ASP A 397 -9.03 13.09 0.88
CA ASP A 397 -9.91 12.71 2.00
C ASP A 397 -11.30 13.33 1.76
N SER A 398 -12.33 12.50 1.48
CA SER A 398 -13.73 12.90 1.11
C SER A 398 -14.41 13.99 1.98
N THR A 399 -13.75 14.44 3.04
CA THR A 399 -14.16 15.49 3.97
C THR A 399 -13.43 16.84 3.81
N ARG A 400 -12.47 16.99 2.88
CA ARG A 400 -11.69 18.23 2.71
C ARG A 400 -12.02 18.92 1.40
N ALA A 401 -12.07 20.25 1.44
CA ALA A 401 -12.18 21.06 0.25
C ALA A 401 -10.90 20.93 -0.61
N PRO A 402 -11.01 20.86 -1.95
CA PRO A 402 -9.88 20.74 -2.89
C PRO A 402 -8.75 21.78 -2.68
N ARG A 403 -9.08 22.90 -2.04
CA ARG A 403 -8.16 24.00 -1.65
C ARG A 403 -7.01 23.62 -0.71
N GLN A 404 -6.89 22.37 -0.25
CA GLN A 404 -5.79 21.90 0.61
C GLN A 404 -4.76 21.00 -0.09
N ALA A 405 -5.01 20.62 -1.35
CA ALA A 405 -4.00 19.94 -2.16
C ALA A 405 -3.20 20.95 -2.97
N LEU A 406 -1.89 20.73 -3.04
CA LEU A 406 -1.00 21.45 -3.95
C LEU A 406 -0.85 20.62 -5.22
N PHE A 407 -1.27 21.18 -6.35
CA PHE A 407 -1.08 20.54 -7.64
C PHE A 407 0.21 21.05 -8.26
N HIS A 408 1.00 20.13 -8.79
CA HIS A 408 2.28 20.42 -9.43
C HIS A 408 2.23 19.95 -10.87
N LEU A 409 2.68 20.81 -11.79
CA LEU A 409 2.92 20.44 -13.18
C LEU A 409 4.41 20.25 -13.39
N VAL A 410 4.78 19.03 -13.74
CA VAL A 410 6.18 18.62 -13.81
C VAL A 410 6.48 18.15 -15.22
N TRP A 411 7.53 18.70 -15.83
CA TRP A 411 8.06 18.25 -17.10
C TRP A 411 8.92 17.00 -16.88
N GLY A 412 8.50 15.86 -17.44
CA GLY A 412 9.32 14.66 -17.51
C GLY A 412 10.32 14.83 -18.64
N SER A 413 11.61 15.00 -18.30
CA SER A 413 12.72 15.11 -19.24
C SER A 413 13.21 13.75 -19.67
#